data_AF-A0A0N4Z3P2-F1
#
_entry.id   AF-A0A0N4Z3P2-F1
#
_cell.length_a   1.000
_cell.length_b   1.000
_cell.length_c   1.000
_cell.angle_alpha   90.00
_cell.angle_beta   90.00
_cell.angle_gamma   90.00
#
_symmetry.space_group_name_H-M   'P 1'
#
loop_
_entity.id
_entity.type
_entity.pdbx_description
1 polymer ?
#
loop_
_entity_poly.entity_id
_entity_poly.type
_entity_poly.pdbx_seq_one_letter_code
_entity_poly.pdbx_strand_id
1 'polypeptide(L)'
;MTIELHDHRYAHRQGVEYAFNFDSLYNYNISFTEHLNLKFKNPVKYFIMKYNDLERIGKSNITNGMNYKTISSKYNLIGQWAYHLGYTYSDLKYISELNIHQCDSGLIIADKTYNHSVLNDKSKTYDVDYGIVLLLKAENNRIIFKTFFYKG
;
A
#
# COMPACT_ATOMS: atom_id res chain seq x y z
N MET A 1 -1.41 -13.22 3.77
CA MET A 1 -0.57 -12.01 3.70
C MET A 1 -0.89 -11.18 4.92
N THR A 2 0.12 -10.57 5.54
CA THR A 2 -0.09 -9.68 6.69
C THR A 2 0.53 -8.32 6.38
N ILE A 3 -0.30 -7.28 6.40
CA ILE A 3 0.14 -5.88 6.37
C ILE A 3 -0.04 -5.32 7.79
N GLU A 4 0.90 -4.52 8.24
CA GLU A 4 0.81 -3.76 9.49
C GLU A 4 0.74 -2.27 9.16
N LEU A 5 -0.27 -1.57 9.72
CA LEU A 5 -0.46 -0.13 9.62
C LEU A 5 0.02 0.55 10.92
N HIS A 6 0.77 1.64 10.80
CA HIS A 6 1.20 2.45 11.93
C HIS A 6 0.79 3.92 11.78
N ASP A 7 0.69 4.59 12.92
CA ASP A 7 0.85 6.05 12.96
C ASP A 7 2.32 6.36 12.65
N HIS A 8 2.57 7.29 11.71
CA HIS A 8 3.93 7.65 11.32
C HIS A 8 4.80 8.08 12.51
N ARG A 9 4.20 8.72 13.54
CA ARG A 9 4.94 9.15 14.73
C ARG A 9 5.43 7.98 15.58
N TYR A 10 4.80 6.82 15.47
CA TYR A 10 5.06 5.62 16.28
C TYR A 10 5.38 4.38 15.44
N ALA A 11 5.91 4.57 14.23
CA ALA A 11 6.26 3.52 13.25
C ALA A 11 7.03 2.29 13.79
N HIS A 12 7.62 2.40 14.98
CA HIS A 12 8.46 1.38 15.61
C HIS A 12 7.89 0.81 16.91
N ARG A 13 6.68 1.21 17.36
CA ARG A 13 6.16 0.82 18.69
C ARG A 13 4.87 0.02 18.64
N GLN A 14 3.84 0.49 17.94
CA GLN A 14 2.52 -0.15 17.92
C GLN A 14 1.84 0.04 16.56
N GLY A 15 1.51 -1.07 15.91
CA GLY A 15 0.78 -1.12 14.66
C GLY A 15 -0.49 -1.97 14.77
N VAL A 16 -1.37 -1.82 13.79
CA VAL A 16 -2.53 -2.69 13.61
C VAL A 16 -2.22 -3.67 12.49
N GLU A 17 -2.25 -4.96 12.82
CA GLU A 17 -2.06 -6.03 11.85
C GLU A 17 -3.37 -6.39 11.15
N TYR A 18 -3.27 -6.56 9.84
CA TYR A 18 -4.33 -7.07 9.00
C TYR A 18 -3.84 -8.31 8.25
N ALA A 19 -4.34 -9.47 8.67
CA ALA A 19 -4.11 -10.73 7.97
C ALA A 19 -5.26 -11.00 6.98
N PHE A 20 -4.92 -11.31 5.73
CA PHE A 20 -5.90 -11.63 4.70
C PHE A 20 -5.36 -12.60 3.65
N ASN A 21 -6.29 -13.23 2.93
CA ASN A 21 -6.03 -14.02 1.72
C ASN A 21 -6.64 -13.31 0.51
N PHE A 22 -5.99 -13.35 -0.66
CA PHE A 22 -6.47 -12.64 -1.85
C PHE A 22 -7.88 -13.08 -2.28
N ASP A 23 -8.20 -14.37 -2.15
CA ASP A 23 -9.52 -14.92 -2.48
C ASP A 23 -10.63 -14.38 -1.59
N SER A 24 -10.29 -13.94 -0.36
CA SER A 24 -11.24 -13.35 0.58
C SER A 24 -11.54 -11.87 0.32
N LEU A 25 -10.76 -11.23 -0.56
CA LEU A 25 -10.95 -9.84 -0.91
C LEU A 25 -12.00 -9.68 -2.01
N TYR A 26 -12.75 -8.59 -1.89
CA TYR A 26 -13.71 -8.16 -2.88
C TYR A 26 -13.03 -7.60 -4.13
N ASN A 27 -13.69 -7.75 -5.27
CA ASN A 27 -13.23 -7.18 -6.54
C ASN A 27 -13.38 -5.65 -6.51
N TYR A 28 -12.35 -4.93 -6.94
CA TYR A 28 -12.39 -3.47 -7.11
C TYR A 28 -13.18 -3.06 -8.34
N ASN A 29 -12.78 -3.57 -9.51
CA ASN A 29 -13.52 -3.41 -10.74
C ASN A 29 -13.13 -4.56 -11.68
N ILE A 30 -14.11 -5.36 -12.13
CA ILE A 30 -13.86 -6.51 -13.02
C ILE A 30 -13.37 -6.09 -14.41
N SER A 31 -13.59 -4.84 -14.83
CA SER A 31 -13.09 -4.31 -16.10
C SER A 31 -11.66 -3.76 -16.02
N PHE A 32 -11.10 -3.65 -14.81
CA PHE A 32 -9.73 -3.20 -14.61
C PHE A 32 -8.79 -4.42 -14.62
N THR A 33 -8.42 -4.85 -15.82
CA THR A 33 -7.64 -6.07 -16.07
C THR A 33 -6.19 -5.79 -16.45
N GLU A 34 -5.85 -4.54 -16.74
CA GLU A 34 -4.51 -4.11 -17.13
C GLU A 34 -4.20 -2.73 -16.56
N HIS A 35 -2.91 -2.48 -16.34
CA HIS A 35 -2.39 -1.19 -15.88
C HIS A 35 -0.93 -1.04 -16.32
N LEU A 36 -0.64 0.00 -17.09
CA LEU A 36 0.69 0.22 -17.68
C LEU A 36 1.16 -1.03 -18.45
N ASN A 37 2.29 -1.61 -18.06
CA ASN A 37 2.88 -2.80 -18.65
C ASN A 37 2.47 -4.11 -17.94
N LEU A 38 1.41 -4.09 -17.13
CA LEU A 38 0.94 -5.24 -16.35
C LEU A 38 -0.44 -5.68 -16.82
N LYS A 39 -0.64 -7.00 -16.87
CA LYS A 39 -1.93 -7.68 -17.05
C LYS A 39 -2.20 -8.54 -15.83
N PHE A 40 -3.39 -8.43 -15.26
CA PHE A 40 -3.74 -9.18 -14.06
C PHE A 40 -4.42 -10.49 -14.44
N LYS A 41 -3.85 -11.62 -14.02
CA LYS A 41 -4.45 -12.96 -14.23
C LYS A 41 -5.76 -13.13 -13.47
N ASN A 42 -5.87 -12.47 -12.32
CA ASN A 42 -7.05 -12.47 -11.47
C ASN A 42 -7.66 -11.06 -11.40
N PRO A 43 -8.98 -10.93 -11.17
CA PRO A 43 -9.60 -9.62 -10.98
C PRO A 43 -8.92 -8.81 -9.88
N VAL A 44 -8.65 -7.54 -10.15
CA VAL A 44 -8.06 -6.64 -9.17
C VAL A 44 -8.97 -6.49 -7.97
N LYS A 45 -8.38 -6.57 -6.77
CA LYS A 45 -9.08 -6.59 -5.48
C LYS A 45 -8.94 -5.25 -4.77
N TYR A 46 -9.84 -4.94 -3.82
CA TYR A 46 -9.58 -3.89 -2.84
C TYR A 46 -9.23 -4.49 -1.48
N PHE A 47 -8.27 -3.86 -0.81
CA PHE A 47 -7.93 -4.13 0.57
C PHE A 47 -8.12 -2.84 1.38
N ILE A 48 -8.98 -2.88 2.38
CA ILE A 48 -9.34 -1.70 3.19
C ILE A 48 -8.67 -1.79 4.56
N MET A 49 -7.79 -0.85 4.84
CA MET A 49 -7.31 -0.58 6.19
C MET A 49 -8.20 0.49 6.83
N LYS A 50 -8.49 0.37 8.13
CA LYS A 50 -9.32 1.34 8.84
C LYS A 50 -8.45 2.22 9.71
N TYR A 51 -8.47 3.52 9.41
CA TYR A 51 -7.72 4.51 10.18
C TYR A 51 -8.09 4.50 11.68
N ASN A 52 -9.38 4.27 11.99
CA ASN A 52 -9.87 4.26 13.37
C ASN A 52 -9.36 3.06 14.17
N ASP A 53 -8.83 2.00 13.55
CA ASP A 53 -8.22 0.91 14.30
C ASP A 53 -6.94 1.38 15.03
N LEU A 54 -6.25 2.41 14.50
CA LEU A 54 -5.12 3.05 15.19
C LEU A 54 -5.55 3.77 16.49
N GLU A 55 -6.80 4.24 16.59
CA GLU A 55 -7.31 4.87 17.84
C GLU A 55 -7.34 3.89 19.00
N ARG A 56 -7.69 2.63 18.70
CA ARG A 56 -7.80 1.56 19.70
C ARG A 56 -6.47 1.22 20.37
N ILE A 57 -5.36 1.52 19.68
CA ILE A 57 -4.00 1.31 20.19
C ILE A 57 -3.34 2.62 20.66
N GLY A 58 -4.09 3.73 20.78
CA GLY A 58 -3.57 4.98 21.32
C GLY A 58 -2.76 5.83 20.33
N LYS A 59 -3.26 6.01 19.09
CA LYS A 59 -2.63 6.90 18.10
C LYS A 59 -2.44 8.34 18.60
N SER A 60 -1.53 9.08 17.98
CA SER A 60 -1.30 10.48 18.33
C SER A 60 -2.45 11.37 17.82
N ASN A 61 -2.88 12.34 18.63
CA ASN A 61 -3.72 13.45 18.17
C ASN A 61 -2.98 14.41 17.22
N ILE A 62 -1.68 14.18 17.02
CA ILE A 62 -0.80 14.91 16.13
C ILE A 62 -0.06 13.86 15.29
N THR A 63 -0.61 13.57 14.12
CA THR A 63 0.00 12.66 13.17
C THR A 63 0.44 13.41 11.92
N ASN A 64 1.64 13.10 11.43
CA ASN A 64 2.19 13.66 10.20
C ASN A 64 1.92 12.74 9.00
N GLY A 65 1.20 11.64 9.20
CA GLY A 65 0.93 10.63 8.18
C GLY A 65 0.76 9.25 8.78
N MET A 66 0.63 8.24 7.94
CA MET A 66 0.72 6.85 8.35
C MET A 66 1.86 6.19 7.60
N ASN A 67 2.18 4.98 8.02
CA ASN A 67 2.91 4.10 7.15
C ASN A 67 2.35 2.69 7.27
N TYR A 68 2.63 1.88 6.28
CA TYR A 68 2.35 0.47 6.36
C TYR A 68 3.53 -0.33 5.82
N LYS A 69 3.68 -1.55 6.31
CA LYS A 69 4.70 -2.47 5.84
C LYS A 69 4.13 -3.88 5.76
N THR A 70 4.72 -4.69 4.89
CA THR A 70 4.42 -6.12 4.87
C THR A 70 5.16 -6.81 6.01
N ILE A 71 4.44 -7.58 6.83
CA ILE A 71 5.04 -8.45 7.86
C ILE A 71 5.36 -9.82 7.27
N SER A 72 4.43 -10.38 6.49
CA SER A 72 4.63 -11.66 5.85
C SER A 72 3.85 -11.79 4.54
N SER A 73 4.49 -12.41 3.56
CA SER A 73 3.87 -12.76 2.28
C SER A 73 4.62 -13.91 1.64
N LYS A 74 3.89 -14.75 0.88
CA LYS A 74 4.46 -15.76 -0.02
C LYS A 74 4.70 -15.21 -1.44
N TYR A 75 4.37 -13.94 -1.66
CA TYR A 75 4.48 -13.24 -2.93
C TYR A 75 5.51 -12.13 -2.80
N ASN A 76 6.17 -11.80 -3.91
CA ASN A 76 6.83 -10.52 -4.05
C ASN A 76 5.74 -9.45 -4.06
N LEU A 77 5.85 -8.49 -3.15
CA LEU A 77 4.91 -7.39 -3.04
C LEU A 77 5.57 -6.13 -3.53
N ILE A 78 4.92 -5.49 -4.48
CA ILE A 78 5.49 -4.44 -5.28
C ILE A 78 4.50 -3.28 -5.23
N GLY A 79 4.93 -2.14 -4.72
CA GLY A 79 4.14 -0.92 -4.73
C GLY A 79 4.36 -0.15 -6.03
N GLN A 80 3.29 0.40 -6.60
CA GLN A 80 3.41 1.48 -7.57
C GLN A 80 3.50 2.80 -6.80
N TRP A 81 4.65 3.48 -6.87
CA TRP A 81 4.91 4.71 -6.11
C TRP A 81 4.96 5.92 -7.03
N ALA A 82 4.63 7.10 -6.48
CA ALA A 82 4.62 8.34 -7.25
C ALA A 82 6.03 8.80 -7.66
N TYR A 83 7.04 8.61 -6.81
CA TYR A 83 8.43 8.96 -7.13
C TYR A 83 9.44 8.20 -6.25
N HIS A 84 10.12 7.21 -6.83
CA HIS A 84 11.26 6.56 -6.19
C HIS A 84 12.40 6.38 -7.18
N LEU A 85 13.31 7.36 -7.22
CA LEU A 85 14.51 7.34 -8.06
C LEU A 85 14.22 7.11 -9.56
N GLY A 86 13.06 7.57 -10.04
CA GLY A 86 12.62 7.37 -11.43
C GLY A 86 11.96 6.01 -11.73
N TYR A 87 11.92 5.09 -10.77
CA TYR A 87 11.22 3.82 -10.91
C TYR A 87 9.70 3.99 -10.74
N THR A 88 8.95 3.18 -11.50
CA THR A 88 7.48 3.12 -11.41
C THR A 88 7.03 2.11 -10.36
N TYR A 89 7.81 1.04 -10.18
CA TYR A 89 7.53 -0.03 -9.22
C TYR A 89 8.68 -0.16 -8.22
N SER A 90 8.36 -0.43 -6.96
CA SER A 90 9.36 -0.65 -5.90
C SER A 90 8.92 -1.76 -4.94
N ASP A 91 9.86 -2.35 -4.21
CA ASP A 91 9.54 -3.40 -3.25
C ASP A 91 8.79 -2.85 -2.03
N LEU A 92 7.63 -3.44 -1.75
CA LEU A 92 6.82 -3.18 -0.55
C LEU A 92 7.35 -3.91 0.71
N LYS A 93 8.60 -4.40 0.65
CA LYS A 93 9.31 -4.95 1.82
C LYS A 93 9.73 -3.86 2.78
N TYR A 94 9.80 -2.61 2.31
CA TYR A 94 10.11 -1.44 3.11
C TYR A 94 8.83 -0.74 3.58
N ILE A 95 8.98 0.09 4.61
CA ILE A 95 7.90 0.94 5.13
C ILE A 95 7.45 1.87 3.99
N SER A 96 6.17 1.82 3.64
CA SER A 96 5.53 2.72 2.67
C SER A 96 4.87 3.87 3.40
N GLU A 97 5.17 5.11 3.00
CA GLU A 97 4.67 6.30 3.67
C GLU A 97 3.38 6.81 3.05
N LEU A 98 2.44 7.16 3.93
CA LEU A 98 1.16 7.79 3.62
C LEU A 98 1.11 9.13 4.34
N ASN A 99 1.94 10.04 3.87
CA ASN A 99 2.02 11.39 4.40
C ASN A 99 1.89 12.42 3.27
N ILE A 100 1.93 13.68 3.66
CA ILE A 100 1.81 14.81 2.72
C ILE A 100 3.03 14.96 1.80
N HIS A 101 4.16 14.35 2.15
CA HIS A 101 5.42 14.46 1.43
C HIS A 101 5.61 13.29 0.44
N GLN A 102 5.02 12.13 0.77
CA GLN A 102 5.13 10.87 0.06
C GLN A 102 3.78 10.15 0.11
N CYS A 103 3.23 9.86 -1.06
CA CYS A 103 1.98 9.12 -1.22
C CYS A 103 2.30 7.78 -1.87
N ASP A 104 2.75 6.83 -1.05
CA ASP A 104 3.23 5.52 -1.51
C ASP A 104 2.10 4.48 -1.61
N SER A 105 0.83 4.90 -1.51
CA SER A 105 -0.34 4.04 -1.72
C SER A 105 -0.97 4.20 -3.09
N GLY A 106 -1.50 3.08 -3.59
CA GLY A 106 -2.50 3.07 -4.65
C GLY A 106 -2.73 1.65 -5.10
N LEU A 107 -1.78 1.14 -5.89
CA LEU A 107 -1.79 -0.23 -6.41
C LEU A 107 -0.61 -1.02 -5.85
N ILE A 108 -0.93 -2.15 -5.24
CA ILE A 108 0.03 -3.19 -4.87
C ILE A 108 -0.09 -4.32 -5.88
N ILE A 109 1.03 -4.79 -6.37
CA ILE A 109 1.14 -5.99 -7.21
C ILE A 109 1.70 -7.11 -6.35
N ALA A 110 1.05 -8.28 -6.39
CA ALA A 110 1.50 -9.48 -5.71
C ALA A 110 1.74 -10.58 -6.75
N ASP A 111 2.99 -11.02 -6.85
CA ASP A 111 3.40 -12.05 -7.82
C ASP A 111 4.46 -12.98 -7.21
N LYS A 112 4.43 -14.27 -7.54
CA LYS A 112 5.42 -15.23 -7.00
C LYS A 112 6.74 -15.21 -7.76
N THR A 113 6.74 -14.76 -9.00
CA THR A 113 7.86 -14.89 -9.94
C THR A 113 8.56 -13.57 -10.17
N TYR A 114 7.79 -12.52 -10.47
CA TYR A 114 8.33 -11.20 -10.80
C TYR A 114 8.56 -10.36 -9.53
N ASN A 115 9.60 -9.53 -9.57
CA ASN A 115 9.93 -8.54 -8.55
C ASN A 115 9.96 -7.13 -9.17
N HIS A 116 10.12 -6.08 -8.36
CA HIS A 116 10.09 -4.71 -8.86
C HIS A 116 11.13 -4.43 -9.97
N SER A 117 12.33 -5.00 -9.86
CA SER A 117 13.41 -4.80 -10.84
C SER A 117 12.99 -5.30 -12.22
N VAL A 118 12.36 -6.47 -12.28
CA VAL A 118 11.82 -7.04 -13.53
C VAL A 118 10.66 -6.20 -14.06
N LEU A 119 9.69 -5.82 -13.22
CA LEU A 119 8.50 -5.12 -13.68
C LEU A 119 8.78 -3.70 -14.20
N ASN A 120 9.91 -3.09 -13.83
CA ASN A 120 10.31 -1.78 -14.33
C ASN A 120 10.86 -1.78 -15.77
N ASP A 121 11.09 -2.94 -16.40
CA ASP A 121 11.36 -3.02 -17.83
C ASP A 121 10.07 -2.77 -18.63
N LYS A 122 9.87 -1.50 -19.00
CA LYS A 122 8.67 -1.03 -19.72
C LYS A 122 8.58 -1.52 -21.17
N SER A 123 9.61 -2.20 -21.70
CA SER A 123 9.59 -2.75 -23.06
C SER A 123 8.79 -4.04 -23.17
N LYS A 124 8.45 -4.66 -22.03
CA LYS A 124 7.72 -5.93 -21.94
C LYS A 124 6.40 -5.75 -21.21
N THR A 125 5.44 -6.60 -21.56
CA THR A 125 4.20 -6.78 -20.80
C THR A 125 4.33 -8.00 -19.89
N TYR A 126 3.83 -7.91 -18.66
CA TYR A 126 3.90 -8.97 -17.67
C TYR A 126 2.51 -9.41 -17.21
N ASP A 127 2.25 -10.72 -17.26
CA ASP A 127 1.06 -11.32 -16.65
C ASP A 127 1.33 -11.60 -15.17
N VAL A 128 0.82 -10.75 -14.29
CA VAL A 128 1.02 -10.84 -12.83
C VAL A 128 -0.18 -11.50 -12.14
N ASP A 129 0.07 -12.19 -11.03
CA ASP A 129 -0.97 -12.97 -10.35
C ASP A 129 -2.11 -12.11 -9.80
N TYR A 130 -1.81 -11.04 -9.04
CA TYR A 130 -2.83 -10.18 -8.43
C TYR A 130 -2.45 -8.70 -8.46
N GLY A 131 -3.46 -7.85 -8.69
CA GLY A 131 -3.45 -6.43 -8.34
C GLY A 131 -4.35 -6.18 -7.13
N ILE A 132 -3.90 -5.34 -6.19
CA ILE A 132 -4.66 -4.92 -5.02
C ILE A 132 -4.65 -3.40 -4.92
N VAL A 133 -5.82 -2.79 -5.00
CA VAL A 133 -6.01 -1.38 -4.65
C VAL A 133 -6.08 -1.27 -3.13
N LEU A 134 -5.10 -0.59 -2.54
CA LEU A 134 -5.08 -0.36 -1.11
C LEU A 134 -5.85 0.91 -0.79
N LEU A 135 -6.86 0.78 0.06
CA LEU A 135 -7.74 1.86 0.48
C LEU A 135 -7.61 2.08 1.98
N LEU A 136 -7.53 3.34 2.37
CA LEU A 136 -7.61 3.73 3.77
C LEU A 136 -8.97 4.37 4.02
N LYS A 137 -9.74 3.79 4.95
CA LYS A 137 -11.07 4.27 5.32
C LYS A 137 -11.04 4.93 6.70
N ALA A 138 -11.62 6.12 6.81
CA ALA A 138 -11.92 6.78 8.07
C ALA A 138 -13.45 6.85 8.26
N GLU A 139 -13.97 6.61 9.46
CA GLU A 139 -15.42 6.51 9.70
C GLU A 139 -16.18 7.80 9.38
N ASN A 140 -15.53 8.96 9.54
CA ASN A 140 -16.12 10.26 9.20
C ASN A 140 -15.71 10.77 7.80
N ASN A 141 -15.18 9.89 6.94
CA ASN A 141 -14.58 10.23 5.64
C ASN A 141 -13.54 11.37 5.71
N ARG A 142 -12.97 11.59 6.90
CA ARG A 142 -12.05 12.68 7.20
C ARG A 142 -10.80 12.11 7.84
N ILE A 143 -9.67 12.39 7.19
CA ILE A 143 -8.35 12.19 7.74
C ILE A 143 -7.71 13.58 7.77
N ILE A 144 -7.29 14.02 8.95
CA ILE A 144 -6.65 15.33 9.13
C ILE A 144 -5.20 15.07 9.54
N PHE A 145 -4.29 15.29 8.60
CA PHE A 145 -2.87 15.40 8.91
C PHE A 145 -2.56 16.84 9.30
N LYS A 146 -1.83 17.04 10.40
CA LYS A 146 -1.39 18.38 10.79
C LYS A 146 -0.04 18.67 10.14
N THR A 147 0.02 19.69 9.30
CA THR A 147 1.26 20.32 8.87
C THR A 147 1.72 21.30 9.94
N PHE A 148 2.97 21.20 10.37
CA PHE A 148 3.63 22.29 11.08
C PHE A 148 4.55 23.01 10.09
N PHE A 149 4.43 24.33 9.99
CA PHE A 149 5.36 25.12 9.21
C PHE A 149 6.74 25.05 9.87
N TYR A 150 7.69 24.37 9.21
CA TYR A 150 9.10 24.46 9.57
C TYR A 150 9.63 25.79 9.03
N LYS A 151 9.90 26.75 9.91
CA LYS A 151 10.74 27.91 9.56
C LYS A 151 12.18 27.41 9.58
N GLY A 152 12.71 27.11 8.39
CA GLY A 152 14.15 26.99 8.16
C GLY A 152 14.84 28.33 8.35
#